data_AF-A0A7V3Y156-F1
#
_entry.id   AF-A0A7V3Y156-F1
#
_cell.length_a   1.000
_cell.length_b   1.000
_cell.length_c   1.000
_cell.angle_alpha   90.00
_cell.angle_beta   90.00
_cell.angle_gamma   90.00
#
_symmetry.space_group_name_H-M   'P 1'
#
loop_
_entity.id
_entity.type
_entity.pdbx_description
1 polymer ?
#
loop_
_entity_poly.entity_id
_entity_poly.type
_entity_poly.pdbx_seq_one_letter_code
_entity_poly.pdbx_strand_id
1 'polypeptide(L)'
;MKENSQLKQNRKLIIFLTIFGLIITLAGILMIKRARESLYWPVADGIIVESHEDTRIDKGTVHYYANIKYSFKVNGQEYIASGITF
;
A
#
# COMPACT_ATOMS: atom_id res chain seq x y z
N MET A 1 -5.42 53.33 13.80
CA MET A 1 -4.95 52.16 14.57
C MET A 1 -5.45 50.79 14.06
N LYS A 2 -6.55 50.69 13.29
CA LYS A 2 -7.09 49.41 12.77
C LYS A 2 -6.30 48.80 11.60
N GLU A 3 -5.64 49.62 10.78
CA GLU A 3 -4.90 49.20 9.58
C GLU A 3 -3.70 48.29 9.87
N ASN A 4 -2.92 48.60 10.91
CA ASN A 4 -1.80 47.77 11.36
C ASN A 4 -2.22 46.38 11.88
N SER A 5 -3.45 46.25 12.38
CA SER A 5 -3.98 44.95 12.85
C SER A 5 -4.34 44.04 11.66
N GLN A 6 -4.94 44.61 10.62
CA GLN A 6 -5.35 43.89 9.41
C GLN A 6 -4.13 43.37 8.62
N LEU A 7 -3.08 44.19 8.48
CA LEU A 7 -1.82 43.78 7.84
C LEU A 7 -1.15 42.61 8.57
N LYS A 8 -1.16 42.63 9.90
CA LYS A 8 -0.56 41.57 10.73
C LYS A 8 -1.35 40.26 10.62
N GLN A 9 -2.68 40.35 10.50
CA GLN A 9 -3.57 39.21 10.30
C GLN A 9 -3.37 38.58 8.91
N ASN A 10 -3.33 39.39 7.86
CA ASN A 10 -3.10 38.91 6.49
C ASN A 10 -1.74 38.24 6.34
N ARG A 11 -0.69 38.79 6.98
CA ARG A 11 0.64 38.18 6.96
C ARG A 11 0.67 36.80 7.63
N LYS A 12 -0.04 36.62 8.76
CA LYS A 12 -0.18 35.30 9.40
C LYS A 12 -0.93 34.32 8.51
N LEU A 13 -1.99 34.79 7.84
CA LEU A 13 -2.79 33.97 6.93
C LEU A 13 -1.98 33.55 5.69
N ILE A 14 -1.20 34.46 5.10
CA ILE A 14 -0.29 34.14 3.98
C ILE A 14 0.74 33.10 4.41
N ILE A 15 1.38 33.28 5.57
CA ILE A 15 2.36 32.30 6.08
C ILE A 15 1.71 30.93 6.28
N PHE A 16 0.52 30.89 6.88
CA PHE A 16 -0.23 29.65 7.08
C PHE A 16 -0.54 28.95 5.76
N LEU A 17 -1.11 29.68 4.78
CA LEU A 17 -1.44 29.13 3.46
C LEU A 17 -0.19 28.65 2.72
N THR A 18 0.93 29.35 2.85
CA THR A 18 2.20 28.96 2.23
C THR A 18 2.71 27.64 2.80
N ILE A 19 2.72 27.52 4.13
CA ILE A 19 3.16 26.28 4.82
C ILE A 19 2.21 25.13 4.48
N PHE A 20 0.90 25.37 4.51
CA PHE A 20 -0.11 24.37 4.20
C PHE A 20 0.02 23.88 2.76
N GLY A 21 0.20 24.79 1.80
CA GLY A 21 0.47 24.46 0.41
C GLY A 21 1.74 23.60 0.26
N LEU A 22 2.83 23.98 0.94
CA LEU A 22 4.08 23.22 0.93
C LEU A 22 3.89 21.78 1.42
N ILE A 23 3.14 21.58 2.51
CA ILE A 23 2.85 20.25 3.06
C ILE A 23 2.08 19.40 2.05
N ILE A 24 1.04 19.96 1.41
CA ILE A 24 0.26 19.25 0.40
C ILE A 24 1.13 18.88 -0.80
N THR A 25 1.98 19.80 -1.28
CA THR A 25 2.90 19.53 -2.39
C THR A 25 3.86 18.39 -2.05
N LEU A 26 4.46 18.39 -0.85
CA LEU A 26 5.35 17.32 -0.40
C LEU A 26 4.61 15.97 -0.29
N ALA A 27 3.39 15.97 0.25
CA ALA A 27 2.58 14.75 0.32
C ALA A 27 2.24 14.21 -1.08
N GLY A 28 1.93 15.09 -2.03
CA GLY A 28 1.66 14.73 -3.43
C GLY A 28 2.88 14.09 -4.11
N ILE A 29 4.08 14.66 -3.91
CA ILE A 29 5.33 14.12 -4.46
C ILE A 29 5.58 12.69 -3.92
N LEU A 30 5.38 12.48 -2.62
CA LEU A 30 5.54 11.15 -2.00
C LEU A 30 4.53 10.13 -2.56
N MET A 31 3.29 10.53 -2.76
CA MET A 31 2.27 9.66 -3.37
C MET A 31 2.62 9.29 -4.80
N ILE A 32 3.07 10.23 -5.63
CA ILE A 32 3.47 9.95 -7.01
C ILE A 32 4.66 8.99 -7.05
N LYS A 33 5.64 9.14 -6.15
CA LYS A 33 6.77 8.21 -6.06
C LYS A 33 6.30 6.79 -5.75
N ARG A 34 5.44 6.63 -4.74
CA ARG A 34 4.85 5.32 -4.38
C ARG A 34 3.99 4.74 -5.49
N ALA A 35 3.23 5.58 -6.20
CA ALA A 35 2.44 5.15 -7.34
C ALA A 35 3.34 4.61 -8.47
N ARG A 36 4.47 5.27 -8.75
CA ARG A 36 5.46 4.75 -9.71
C ARG A 36 6.08 3.44 -9.27
N GLU A 37 6.45 3.31 -7.99
CA GLU A 37 6.94 2.04 -7.43
C GLU A 37 5.90 0.93 -7.55
N SER A 38 4.61 1.24 -7.40
CA SER A 38 3.52 0.28 -7.55
C SER A 38 3.25 -0.18 -8.98
N LEU A 39 3.75 0.54 -10.00
CA LEU A 39 3.66 0.09 -11.39
C LEU A 39 4.61 -1.08 -11.66
N TYR A 40 5.68 -1.20 -10.88
CA TYR A 40 6.68 -2.25 -11.00
C TYR A 40 6.58 -3.16 -9.80
N TRP A 41 5.61 -4.07 -9.83
CA TRP A 41 5.59 -5.16 -8.86
C TRP A 41 6.81 -6.06 -9.10
N PRO A 42 7.68 -6.24 -8.10
CA PRO A 42 8.82 -7.14 -8.25
C PRO A 42 8.30 -8.56 -8.44
N VAL A 43 8.66 -9.17 -9.57
CA VAL A 43 8.44 -10.60 -9.78
C VAL A 43 9.54 -11.32 -9.00
N ALA A 44 9.13 -12.17 -8.06
CA ALA A 44 10.03 -12.99 -7.25
C ALA A 44 9.78 -14.46 -7.56
N ASP A 45 10.86 -15.21 -7.74
CA ASP A 45 10.78 -16.66 -7.85
C ASP A 45 10.34 -17.23 -6.49
N GLY A 46 9.25 -18.00 -6.50
CA GLY A 46 8.72 -18.68 -5.33
C GLY A 46 9.06 -20.16 -5.32
N ILE A 47 9.26 -20.73 -4.13
CA ILE A 47 9.43 -22.16 -3.89
C ILE A 47 8.18 -22.67 -3.17
N ILE A 48 7.60 -23.76 -3.66
CA ILE A 48 6.50 -24.44 -2.95
C ILE A 48 7.09 -25.08 -1.69
N VAL A 49 6.63 -24.64 -0.52
CA VAL A 49 7.06 -25.18 0.78
C VAL A 49 6.06 -26.18 1.34
N GLU A 50 4.79 -26.10 0.92
CA GLU A 50 3.73 -27.03 1.34
C GLU A 50 2.69 -27.16 0.24
N SER A 51 2.16 -28.36 0.03
CA SER A 51 1.08 -28.63 -0.92
C SER A 51 0.21 -29.76 -0.39
N HIS A 52 -1.05 -29.47 -0.09
CA HIS A 52 -2.05 -30.47 0.29
C HIS A 52 -3.42 -30.13 -0.31
N GLU A 53 -4.31 -31.12 -0.32
CA GLU A 53 -5.67 -31.01 -0.77
C GLU A 53 -6.62 -31.02 0.42
N ASP A 54 -7.45 -29.99 0.53
CA ASP A 54 -8.53 -29.92 1.50
C ASP A 54 -9.83 -30.35 0.83
N THR A 55 -10.51 -31.34 1.41
CA THR A 55 -11.85 -31.76 0.95
C THR A 55 -12.91 -31.22 1.89
N ARG A 56 -13.93 -30.53 1.37
CA ARG A 56 -15.11 -30.10 2.14
C ARG A 56 -16.39 -30.61 1.50
N ILE A 57 -17.31 -31.10 2.32
CA ILE A 57 -18.63 -31.55 1.88
C ILE A 57 -19.64 -30.47 2.29
N ASP A 58 -20.27 -29.81 1.31
CA ASP A 58 -21.37 -28.87 1.55
C ASP A 58 -22.63 -29.36 0.83
N LYS A 59 -23.72 -29.55 1.59
CA LYS A 59 -25.03 -30.03 1.09
C LYS A 59 -24.95 -31.26 0.17
N GLY A 60 -24.03 -32.20 0.45
CA GLY A 60 -23.83 -33.42 -0.34
C GLY A 60 -22.99 -33.22 -1.61
N THR A 61 -22.50 -32.01 -1.87
CA THR A 61 -21.51 -31.72 -2.92
C THR A 61 -20.12 -31.73 -2.31
N VAL A 62 -19.18 -32.44 -2.96
CA VAL A 62 -17.78 -32.50 -2.55
C VAL A 62 -16.99 -31.40 -3.26
N HIS A 63 -16.31 -30.56 -2.47
CA HIS A 63 -15.43 -29.50 -2.94
C HIS A 63 -13.98 -29.85 -2.59
N TYR A 64 -13.10 -29.73 -3.57
CA TYR A 64 -11.66 -29.92 -3.43
C TYR A 64 -10.97 -28.57 -3.50
N TYR A 65 -10.11 -28.27 -2.53
CA TYR A 65 -9.35 -27.03 -2.45
C TYR A 65 -7.86 -27.35 -2.44
N ALA A 66 -7.12 -26.79 -3.38
CA ALA A 66 -5.67 -26.84 -3.33
C ALA A 66 -5.15 -25.84 -2.30
N ASN A 67 -4.44 -26.34 -1.28
CA ASN A 67 -3.79 -25.52 -0.28
C ASN A 67 -2.28 -25.58 -0.50
N ILE A 68 -1.77 -24.59 -1.24
CA ILE A 68 -0.36 -24.50 -1.62
C ILE A 68 0.25 -23.30 -0.92
N LYS A 69 1.35 -23.52 -0.18
CA LYS A 69 2.15 -22.43 0.41
C LYS A 69 3.43 -22.23 -0.40
N TYR A 70 3.73 -20.96 -0.64
CA TYR A 70 4.89 -20.50 -1.38
C TYR A 70 5.78 -19.69 -0.44
N SER A 71 7.08 -19.95 -0.45
CA SER A 71 8.09 -19.02 0.07
C SER A 71 8.69 -18.24 -1.08
N PHE A 72 8.82 -16.92 -0.95
CA PHE A 72 9.45 -16.07 -1.95
C PHE A 72 10.24 -14.95 -1.29
N LYS A 73 11.23 -14.39 -1.99
CA LYS A 73 12.09 -13.33 -1.47
C LYS A 73 11.88 -12.02 -2.23
N VAL A 74 11.54 -10.96 -1.50
CA VAL A 74 11.44 -9.59 -2.04
C VAL A 74 12.45 -8.72 -1.31
N ASN A 75 13.36 -8.07 -2.05
CA ASN A 75 14.41 -7.21 -1.49
C ASN A 75 15.24 -7.88 -0.37
N GLY A 76 15.50 -9.19 -0.50
CA GLY A 76 16.27 -9.97 0.48
C GLY A 76 15.48 -10.42 1.72
N GLN A 77 14.23 -9.99 1.88
CA GLN A 77 13.34 -10.46 2.94
C GLN A 77 12.48 -11.62 2.44
N GLU A 78 12.41 -12.69 3.23
CA GLU A 78 11.62 -13.89 2.93
C GLU A 78 10.18 -13.74 3.43
N TYR A 79 9.22 -14.13 2.58
CA TYR A 79 7.79 -14.08 2.83
C TYR A 79 7.18 -15.44 2.51
N ILE A 80 6.16 -15.82 3.28
CA ILE A 80 5.38 -17.03 3.04
C ILE A 80 3.94 -16.61 2.74
N ALA A 81 3.38 -17.11 1.64
CA ALA A 81 1.98 -16.90 1.29
C ALA A 81 1.32 -18.20 0.87
N SER A 82 0.08 -18.41 1.29
CA SER A 82 -0.80 -19.46 0.76
C SER A 82 -1.47 -18.93 -0.51
N GLY A 83 -1.59 -19.76 -1.55
CA GLY A 83 -2.01 -19.38 -2.90
C GLY A 83 -3.28 -18.55 -3.03
N ILE A 84 -3.32 -17.84 -4.15
CA ILE A 84 -4.33 -16.91 -4.65
C ILE A 84 -5.63 -17.67 -4.96
N THR A 85 -6.73 -17.24 -4.35
CA THR A 85 -8.09 -17.70 -4.66
C THR A 85 -8.46 -17.23 -6.08
N PHE A 86 -8.82 -18.18 -6.96
CA PHE A 86 -9.49 -17.88 -8.24
C PHE A 86 -10.97 -17.58 -8.03
#